data_AF-C0B5V7-F1
#
_entry.id   AF-C0B5V7-F1
#
_cell.length_a   1.000
_cell.length_b   1.000
_cell.length_c   1.000
_cell.angle_alpha   90.00
_cell.angle_beta   90.00
_cell.angle_gamma   90.00
#
_symmetry.space_group_name_H-M   'P 1'
#
loop_
_entity.id
_entity.type
_entity.pdbx_description
1 polymer ?
#
loop_
_entity_poly.entity_id
_entity_poly.type
_entity_poly.pdbx_seq_one_letter_code
_entity_poly.pdbx_strand_id
1 'polypeptide(L)'
;MVVLDPIQGFLGADVDMHRANEIRPLMKRIAVLSEKYHCAVILIGHMNKNSNGKSSYRGLGSIDFQAAARSVLIVGRVKDEPEVRVVCHTKSSLAPEGTSIAFRLDKNNGFEWIGEYDISADELLNGDGRGQKSRKAKEFLLEILANGGMTQKKIAEEAEARGIKSKTLWNAKRELEIDSVKRGKQWYWMLPE
;
A
#
# COMPACT_ATOMS: atom_id res chain seq x y z
N MET A 1 -22.84 -5.81 -12.09
CA MET A 1 -21.58 -6.18 -11.42
C MET A 1 -21.76 -7.58 -10.86
N VAL A 2 -20.74 -8.43 -10.97
CA VAL A 2 -20.72 -9.79 -10.41
C VAL A 2 -19.48 -9.93 -9.53
N VAL A 3 -19.61 -10.57 -8.38
CA VAL A 3 -18.49 -10.83 -7.45
C VAL A 3 -18.39 -12.33 -7.23
N LEU A 4 -17.20 -12.90 -7.42
CA LEU A 4 -16.87 -14.29 -7.14
C LEU A 4 -15.96 -14.35 -5.91
N ASP A 5 -16.48 -14.80 -4.78
CA ASP A 5 -15.79 -14.78 -3.48
C ASP A 5 -15.83 -16.14 -2.74
N PRO A 6 -14.69 -16.82 -2.57
CA PRO A 6 -13.45 -16.63 -3.34
C PRO A 6 -13.57 -17.33 -4.70
N ILE A 7 -12.80 -16.91 -5.72
CA ILE A 7 -12.84 -17.51 -7.07
C ILE A 7 -12.60 -19.03 -7.05
N GLN A 8 -11.84 -19.52 -6.07
CA GLN A 8 -11.57 -20.94 -5.81
C GLN A 8 -12.85 -21.77 -5.65
N GLY A 9 -13.92 -21.18 -5.10
CA GLY A 9 -15.21 -21.85 -4.92
C GLY A 9 -15.97 -22.12 -6.22
N PHE A 10 -15.51 -21.56 -7.35
CA PHE A 10 -16.20 -21.58 -8.64
C PHE A 10 -15.40 -22.25 -9.78
N LEU A 11 -14.24 -22.83 -9.49
CA LEU A 11 -13.37 -23.44 -10.52
C LEU A 11 -13.91 -24.78 -11.03
N GLY A 12 -14.62 -25.53 -10.18
CA GLY A 12 -15.03 -26.91 -10.43
C GLY A 12 -14.07 -27.93 -9.83
N ALA A 13 -14.55 -29.15 -9.59
CA ALA A 13 -13.80 -30.19 -8.89
C ALA A 13 -12.56 -30.67 -9.67
N ASP A 14 -12.58 -30.58 -11.00
CA ASP A 14 -11.55 -31.11 -11.90
C ASP A 14 -10.57 -30.04 -12.42
N VAL A 15 -10.53 -28.86 -11.78
CA VAL A 15 -9.65 -27.76 -12.19
C VAL A 15 -8.56 -27.54 -11.15
N ASP A 16 -7.31 -27.74 -11.55
CA ASP A 16 -6.13 -27.39 -10.78
C ASP A 16 -5.83 -25.90 -10.91
N MET A 17 -6.04 -25.17 -9.82
CA MET A 17 -5.87 -23.72 -9.78
C MET A 17 -4.43 -23.25 -9.98
N HIS A 18 -3.44 -24.13 -9.88
CA HIS A 18 -2.02 -23.83 -10.07
C HIS A 18 -1.57 -24.01 -11.52
N ARG A 19 -2.40 -24.58 -12.40
CA ARG A 19 -2.04 -24.91 -13.78
C ARG A 19 -2.54 -23.86 -14.77
N ALA A 20 -1.59 -23.17 -15.39
CA ALA A 20 -1.82 -22.14 -16.40
C ALA A 20 -2.79 -22.56 -17.51
N ASN A 21 -2.61 -23.78 -18.04
CA ASN A 21 -3.41 -24.33 -19.13
C ASN A 21 -4.87 -24.61 -18.72
N GLU A 22 -5.17 -24.72 -17.43
CA GLU A 22 -6.53 -24.94 -16.92
C GLU A 22 -7.20 -23.60 -16.53
N ILE A 23 -6.43 -22.65 -16.00
CA ILE A 23 -6.94 -21.32 -15.63
C ILE A 23 -7.24 -20.43 -16.84
N ARG A 24 -6.41 -20.45 -17.89
CA ARG A 24 -6.61 -19.57 -19.06
C ARG A 24 -7.97 -19.77 -19.75
N PRO A 25 -8.43 -21.01 -20.04
CA PRO A 25 -9.76 -21.22 -20.61
C PRO A 25 -10.89 -20.68 -19.73
N LEU A 26 -10.77 -20.86 -18.41
CA LEU A 26 -11.77 -20.34 -17.46
C LEU A 26 -11.82 -18.81 -17.49
N MET A 27 -10.68 -18.16 -17.39
CA MET A 27 -10.59 -16.69 -17.45
C MET A 27 -11.10 -16.14 -18.78
N LYS A 28 -10.86 -16.84 -19.90
CA LYS A 28 -11.43 -16.49 -21.21
C LYS A 28 -12.96 -16.55 -21.19
N ARG A 29 -13.57 -17.58 -20.58
CA ARG A 29 -15.03 -17.68 -20.46
C ARG A 29 -15.60 -16.52 -19.63
N ILE A 30 -14.95 -16.17 -18.52
CA ILE A 30 -15.35 -15.02 -17.71
C ILE A 30 -15.29 -13.74 -18.55
N ALA A 31 -14.19 -13.51 -19.29
CA ALA A 31 -14.06 -12.33 -20.14
C ALA A 31 -15.16 -12.23 -21.20
N VAL A 32 -15.49 -13.33 -21.88
CA VAL A 32 -16.58 -13.39 -22.88
C VAL A 32 -17.94 -13.07 -22.24
N LEU A 33 -18.20 -13.56 -21.04
CA LEU A 33 -19.45 -13.24 -20.31
C LEU A 33 -19.49 -11.76 -19.92
N SER A 34 -18.39 -11.22 -19.38
CA SER A 34 -18.29 -9.80 -19.01
C SER A 34 -18.54 -8.89 -20.20
N GLU A 35 -17.98 -9.25 -21.37
CA GLU A 35 -18.16 -8.50 -22.62
C GLU A 35 -19.60 -8.58 -23.12
N LYS A 36 -20.16 -9.80 -23.21
CA LYS A 36 -21.54 -10.03 -23.69
C LYS A 36 -22.58 -9.28 -22.87
N TYR A 37 -22.40 -9.23 -21.54
CA TYR A 37 -23.36 -8.63 -20.63
C TYR A 37 -22.94 -7.24 -20.14
N HIS A 38 -21.88 -6.67 -20.71
CA HIS A 38 -21.35 -5.34 -20.35
C HIS A 38 -21.21 -5.14 -18.83
N CYS A 39 -20.67 -6.14 -18.13
CA CYS A 39 -20.59 -6.11 -16.67
C CYS A 39 -19.15 -6.25 -16.17
N ALA A 40 -18.86 -5.58 -15.06
CA ALA A 40 -17.65 -5.83 -14.30
C ALA A 40 -17.79 -7.12 -13.49
N VAL A 41 -16.78 -8.00 -13.60
CA VAL A 41 -16.62 -9.19 -12.77
C VAL A 41 -15.43 -8.99 -11.85
N ILE A 42 -15.67 -9.04 -10.54
CA ILE A 42 -14.66 -8.91 -9.50
C ILE A 42 -14.35 -10.30 -8.97
N LEU A 43 -13.07 -10.67 -8.98
CA LEU A 43 -12.57 -11.94 -8.47
C LEU A 43 -11.89 -11.68 -7.13
N ILE A 44 -12.43 -12.27 -6.05
CA ILE A 44 -11.78 -12.23 -4.75
C ILE A 44 -10.90 -13.49 -4.65
N GLY A 45 -9.60 -13.25 -4.52
CA GLY A 45 -8.59 -14.29 -4.38
C GLY A 45 -7.83 -14.13 -3.07
N HIS A 46 -7.56 -15.24 -2.40
CA HIS A 46 -6.68 -15.25 -1.24
C HIS A 46 -5.21 -15.17 -1.67
N MET A 47 -4.37 -14.60 -0.79
CA MET A 47 -2.92 -14.64 -0.95
C MET A 47 -2.33 -15.85 -0.20
N ASN A 48 -1.22 -16.37 -0.71
CA ASN A 48 -0.42 -17.36 0.01
C ASN A 48 0.29 -16.72 1.21
N LYS A 49 0.67 -17.54 2.21
CA LYS A 49 1.38 -17.07 3.41
C LYS A 49 2.88 -16.79 3.19
N ASN A 50 3.41 -17.08 2.00
CA ASN A 50 4.86 -17.19 1.78
C ASN A 50 5.54 -15.83 1.57
N SER A 51 6.23 -15.29 2.59
CA SER A 51 6.73 -13.90 2.61
C SER A 51 7.93 -13.63 1.69
N ASN A 52 8.41 -14.64 0.97
CA ASN A 52 9.57 -14.53 0.10
C ASN A 52 9.12 -14.37 -1.36
N GLY A 53 9.18 -13.15 -1.91
CA GLY A 53 8.91 -12.86 -3.32
C GLY A 53 8.32 -11.47 -3.56
N LYS A 54 8.11 -11.09 -4.84
CA LYS A 54 7.39 -9.85 -5.18
C LYS A 54 5.90 -10.00 -4.85
N SER A 55 5.26 -8.91 -4.42
CA SER A 55 3.84 -8.84 -4.06
C SER A 55 2.90 -9.37 -5.13
N SER A 56 3.20 -9.15 -6.41
CA SER A 56 2.40 -9.68 -7.52
C SER A 56 2.27 -11.21 -7.51
N TYR A 57 3.30 -11.95 -7.10
CA TYR A 57 3.28 -13.41 -7.06
C TYR A 57 2.64 -14.00 -5.79
N ARG A 58 2.10 -13.16 -4.90
CA ARG A 58 1.49 -13.62 -3.64
C ARG A 58 0.06 -14.11 -3.81
N GLY A 59 -0.59 -13.83 -4.94
CA GLY A 59 -1.89 -14.40 -5.26
C GLY A 59 -1.84 -15.93 -5.24
N LEU A 60 -2.82 -16.58 -4.62
CA LEU A 60 -2.93 -18.03 -4.61
C LEU A 60 -3.35 -18.54 -6.00
N GLY A 61 -2.64 -19.55 -6.53
CA GLY A 61 -2.93 -20.16 -7.82
C GLY A 61 -1.98 -19.71 -8.94
N SER A 62 -2.38 -19.95 -10.19
CA SER A 62 -1.62 -19.51 -11.35
C SER A 62 -1.59 -17.99 -11.46
N ILE A 63 -0.44 -17.43 -11.88
CA ILE A 63 -0.31 -16.03 -12.27
C ILE A 63 -1.31 -15.62 -13.37
N ASP A 64 -1.82 -16.57 -14.14
CA ASP A 64 -2.78 -16.32 -15.22
C ASP A 64 -4.10 -15.69 -14.74
N PHE A 65 -4.48 -15.85 -13.47
CA PHE A 65 -5.61 -15.10 -12.90
C PHE A 65 -5.37 -13.59 -12.98
N GLN A 66 -4.24 -13.13 -12.47
CA GLN A 66 -3.87 -11.71 -12.49
C GLN A 66 -3.48 -11.26 -13.89
N ALA A 67 -2.85 -12.12 -14.70
CA ALA A 67 -2.47 -11.78 -16.07
C ALA A 67 -3.70 -11.49 -16.94
N ALA A 68 -4.81 -12.23 -16.76
CA ALA A 68 -6.05 -12.02 -17.47
C ALA A 68 -6.88 -10.81 -16.95
N ALA A 69 -6.74 -10.44 -15.68
CA ALA A 69 -7.47 -9.31 -15.10
C ALA A 69 -7.00 -7.95 -15.68
N ARG A 70 -7.93 -7.00 -15.90
CA ARG A 70 -7.59 -5.65 -16.37
C ARG A 70 -7.11 -4.72 -15.26
N SER A 71 -7.56 -4.97 -14.03
CA SER A 71 -7.13 -4.29 -12.80
C SER A 71 -6.84 -5.33 -11.72
N VAL A 72 -5.80 -5.10 -10.91
CA VAL A 72 -5.46 -5.94 -9.74
C VAL A 72 -5.25 -5.03 -8.55
N LEU A 73 -6.03 -5.26 -7.49
CA LEU A 73 -5.92 -4.58 -6.21
C LEU A 73 -5.42 -5.56 -5.16
N ILE A 74 -4.43 -5.13 -4.37
CA ILE A 74 -3.93 -5.86 -3.21
C ILE A 74 -4.41 -5.14 -1.96
N VAL A 75 -5.03 -5.89 -1.04
CA VAL A 75 -5.44 -5.36 0.26
C VAL A 75 -4.62 -6.03 1.35
N GLY A 76 -3.91 -5.22 2.14
CA GLY A 76 -3.06 -5.69 3.24
C GLY A 76 -3.28 -4.88 4.51
N ARG A 77 -2.91 -5.45 5.65
CA ARG A 77 -2.92 -4.75 6.96
C ARG A 77 -1.61 -4.03 7.18
N VAL A 78 -1.67 -2.85 7.78
CA VAL A 78 -0.46 -2.17 8.26
C VAL A 78 -0.01 -2.86 9.55
N LYS A 79 1.24 -3.32 9.59
CA LYS A 79 1.77 -4.15 10.69
C LYS A 79 1.64 -3.47 12.06
N ASP A 80 1.92 -2.18 12.13
CA ASP A 80 1.92 -1.40 13.38
C ASP A 80 0.57 -0.73 13.68
N GLU A 81 -0.41 -0.86 12.77
CA GLU A 81 -1.76 -0.28 12.89
C GLU A 81 -2.80 -1.33 12.45
N PRO A 82 -3.14 -2.32 13.30
CA PRO A 82 -3.84 -3.54 12.89
C PRO A 82 -5.27 -3.32 12.37
N GLU A 83 -5.88 -2.19 12.72
CA GLU A 83 -7.20 -1.77 12.23
C GLU A 83 -7.12 -1.10 10.85
N VAL A 84 -5.93 -0.63 10.46
CA VAL A 84 -5.68 0.04 9.18
C VAL A 84 -5.31 -0.99 8.11
N ARG A 85 -6.00 -0.87 6.99
CA ARG A 85 -5.73 -1.64 5.77
C ARG A 85 -5.48 -0.67 4.64
N VAL A 86 -4.65 -1.09 3.69
CA VAL A 86 -4.33 -0.31 2.50
C VAL A 86 -4.68 -1.11 1.26
N VAL A 87 -5.33 -0.46 0.31
CA VAL A 87 -5.58 -0.94 -1.05
C VAL A 87 -4.48 -0.40 -1.94
N CYS A 88 -3.65 -1.27 -2.51
CA CYS A 88 -2.62 -0.93 -3.49
C CYS A 88 -3.06 -1.38 -4.89
N HIS A 89 -2.95 -0.50 -5.90
CA HIS A 89 -3.30 -0.83 -7.29
C HIS A 89 -2.04 -1.31 -8.03
N THR A 90 -1.87 -2.64 -8.16
CA THR A 90 -0.62 -3.23 -8.69
C THR A 90 -0.66 -3.58 -10.18
N LYS A 91 -1.80 -3.35 -10.82
CA LYS A 91 -1.95 -3.50 -12.28
C LYS A 91 -3.16 -2.68 -12.73
N SER A 92 -2.96 -1.87 -13.76
CA SER A 92 -4.04 -1.22 -14.50
C SER A 92 -3.73 -1.29 -15.99
N SER A 93 -4.65 -1.80 -16.80
CA SER A 93 -4.45 -1.94 -18.26
C SER A 93 -5.00 -0.76 -19.06
N LEU A 94 -5.83 0.09 -18.45
CA LEU A 94 -6.60 1.15 -19.14
C LEU A 94 -6.22 2.56 -18.69
N ALA A 95 -5.40 2.69 -17.65
CA ALA A 95 -4.96 3.95 -17.06
C ALA A 95 -3.68 3.70 -16.24
N PRO A 96 -2.96 4.74 -15.79
CA PRO A 96 -1.95 4.58 -14.74
C PRO A 96 -2.52 3.88 -13.50
N GLU A 97 -1.63 3.27 -12.73
CA GLU A 97 -1.96 2.72 -11.41
C GLU A 97 -2.41 3.85 -10.48
N GLY A 98 -3.40 3.55 -9.63
CA GLY A 98 -3.91 4.51 -8.67
C GLY A 98 -3.03 4.59 -7.43
N THR A 99 -3.02 5.74 -6.76
CA THR A 99 -2.39 5.89 -5.45
C THR A 99 -2.96 4.88 -4.46
N SER A 100 -2.11 4.37 -3.57
CA SER A 100 -2.54 3.52 -2.46
C SER A 100 -3.50 4.28 -1.55
N ILE A 101 -4.64 3.67 -1.20
CA ILE A 101 -5.67 4.28 -0.34
C ILE A 101 -5.85 3.43 0.92
N ALA A 102 -5.79 4.07 2.09
CA ALA A 102 -6.02 3.44 3.37
C ALA A 102 -7.46 3.59 3.85
N PHE A 103 -7.90 2.58 4.61
CA PHE A 103 -9.15 2.59 5.35
C PHE A 103 -8.95 1.91 6.71
N ARG A 104 -9.81 2.27 7.65
CA ARG A 104 -9.90 1.67 8.97
C ARG A 104 -11.10 0.74 9.02
N LEU A 105 -10.94 -0.39 9.71
CA LEU A 105 -12.04 -1.22 10.16
C LEU A 105 -11.91 -1.42 11.65
N ASP A 106 -12.77 -0.74 12.40
CA ASP A 106 -12.84 -0.84 13.86
C ASP A 106 -14.20 -1.37 14.30
N LYS A 107 -14.27 -1.91 15.52
CA LYS A 107 -15.48 -2.57 16.05
C LYS A 107 -16.62 -1.59 16.34
N ASN A 108 -16.31 -0.34 16.66
CA ASN A 108 -17.25 0.65 17.18
C ASN A 108 -17.83 1.54 16.08
N ASN A 109 -17.02 1.96 15.10
CA ASN A 109 -17.38 2.86 14.01
C ASN A 109 -17.45 2.14 12.65
N GLY A 110 -16.98 0.89 12.55
CA GLY A 110 -17.04 0.11 11.32
C GLY A 110 -15.99 0.54 10.30
N PHE A 111 -16.41 0.77 9.06
CA PHE A 111 -15.54 1.10 7.93
C PHE A 111 -15.39 2.62 7.77
N GLU A 112 -14.16 3.10 7.66
CA GLU A 112 -13.85 4.52 7.43
C GLU A 112 -12.69 4.68 6.43
N TRP A 113 -12.84 5.55 5.44
CA TRP A 113 -11.72 5.92 4.56
C TRP A 113 -10.76 6.87 5.29
N ILE A 114 -9.47 6.56 5.24
CA ILE A 114 -8.40 7.45 5.74
C ILE A 114 -7.91 8.37 4.62
N GLY A 115 -7.85 7.88 3.38
CA GLY A 115 -7.36 8.61 2.21
C GLY A 115 -6.08 8.02 1.65
N GLU A 116 -5.31 8.85 0.93
CA GLU A 116 -4.04 8.42 0.34
C GLU A 116 -3.05 7.93 1.41
N TYR A 117 -2.28 6.90 1.08
CA TYR A 117 -1.33 6.28 2.00
C TYR A 117 -0.05 5.90 1.28
N ASP A 118 1.05 6.57 1.64
CA ASP A 118 2.39 6.35 1.04
C ASP A 118 2.98 4.99 1.48
N ILE A 119 2.59 3.93 0.79
CA ILE A 119 3.14 2.59 0.92
C ILE A 119 3.02 1.81 -0.41
N SER A 120 4.06 1.07 -0.75
CA SER A 120 4.01 0.12 -1.86
C SER A 120 3.37 -1.20 -1.45
N ALA A 121 2.87 -1.97 -2.43
CA ALA A 121 2.34 -3.31 -2.15
C ALA A 121 3.39 -4.26 -1.56
N ASP A 122 4.66 -4.13 -2.00
CA ASP A 122 5.77 -4.92 -1.46
C ASP A 122 6.04 -4.60 0.02
N GLU A 123 6.08 -3.31 0.39
CA GLU A 123 6.25 -2.89 1.79
C GLU A 123 5.07 -3.36 2.66
N LEU A 124 3.85 -3.22 2.16
CA LEU A 124 2.64 -3.63 2.85
C LEU A 124 2.62 -5.14 3.13
N LEU A 125 2.95 -5.96 2.13
CA LEU A 125 2.90 -7.42 2.26
C LEU A 125 4.09 -8.03 3.00
N ASN A 126 5.27 -7.41 2.91
CA ASN A 126 6.45 -7.84 3.66
C ASN A 126 6.42 -7.37 5.13
N GLY A 127 5.49 -6.46 5.47
CA GLY A 127 5.46 -5.80 6.77
C GLY A 127 6.71 -4.96 7.01
N ASP A 128 7.33 -4.49 5.94
CA ASP A 128 8.53 -3.67 5.97
C ASP A 128 8.06 -2.23 6.22
N GLY A 129 7.90 -1.86 7.49
CA GLY A 129 7.39 -0.55 7.92
C GLY A 129 8.30 0.65 7.59
N ARG A 130 9.16 0.54 6.58
CA ARG A 130 10.07 1.61 6.14
C ARG A 130 9.28 2.78 5.56
N GLY A 131 8.29 2.53 4.70
CA GLY A 131 7.37 3.56 4.19
C GLY A 131 6.64 4.28 5.34
N GLN A 132 6.07 3.54 6.31
CA GLN A 132 5.38 4.12 7.46
C GLN A 132 6.31 4.95 8.37
N LYS A 133 7.54 4.48 8.60
CA LYS A 133 8.55 5.24 9.37
C LYS A 133 8.96 6.53 8.65
N SER A 134 9.13 6.48 7.34
CA SER A 134 9.42 7.67 6.53
C SER A 134 8.25 8.66 6.60
N ARG A 135 7.01 8.21 6.37
CA ARG A 135 5.79 9.04 6.48
C ARG A 135 5.66 9.71 7.84
N LYS A 136 5.74 8.96 8.94
CA LYS A 136 5.65 9.51 10.31
C LYS A 136 6.73 10.57 10.57
N ALA A 137 7.94 10.37 10.06
CA ALA A 137 9.01 11.35 10.18
C ALA A 137 8.75 12.61 9.33
N LYS A 138 8.17 12.48 8.13
CA LYS A 138 7.78 13.63 7.30
C LYS A 138 6.65 14.43 7.93
N GLU A 139 5.59 13.76 8.37
CA GLU A 139 4.45 14.39 9.06
C GLU A 139 4.92 15.15 10.31
N PHE A 140 5.76 14.51 11.12
CA PHE A 140 6.39 15.17 12.27
C PHE A 140 7.17 16.43 11.88
N LEU A 141 8.00 16.36 10.81
CA LEU A 141 8.79 17.51 10.36
C LEU A 141 7.91 18.65 9.83
N LEU A 142 6.85 18.34 9.08
CA LEU A 142 5.88 19.33 8.59
C LEU A 142 5.14 19.99 9.77
N GLU A 143 4.71 19.22 10.76
CA GLU A 143 4.02 19.71 11.96
C GLU A 143 4.92 20.64 12.79
N ILE A 144 6.13 20.18 13.13
CA ILE A 144 7.01 20.91 14.06
C ILE A 144 7.60 22.17 13.43
N LEU A 145 7.73 22.20 12.09
CA LEU A 145 8.25 23.35 11.34
C LEU A 145 7.15 24.26 10.78
N ALA A 146 5.87 23.93 10.96
CA ALA A 146 4.75 24.71 10.44
C ALA A 146 4.74 26.16 10.95
N ASN A 147 5.19 26.38 12.19
CA ASN A 147 5.27 27.70 12.82
C ASN A 147 6.65 28.37 12.65
N GLY A 148 7.42 27.94 11.65
CA GLY A 148 8.74 28.46 11.33
C GLY A 148 9.89 27.54 11.77
N GLY A 149 11.11 28.01 11.51
CA GLY A 149 12.32 27.22 11.74
C GLY A 149 12.57 26.86 13.20
N MET A 150 13.02 25.64 13.45
CA MET A 150 13.36 25.15 14.80
C MET A 150 14.81 24.66 14.87
N THR A 151 15.41 24.73 16.06
CA THR A 151 16.78 24.24 16.24
C THR A 151 16.86 22.73 16.00
N GLN A 152 17.91 22.30 15.31
CA GLN A 152 18.18 20.89 15.04
C GLN A 152 18.18 20.05 16.33
N LYS A 153 18.73 20.60 17.43
CA LYS A 153 18.77 19.92 18.73
C LYS A 153 17.37 19.60 19.24
N LYS A 154 16.47 20.60 19.26
CA LYS A 154 15.09 20.42 19.72
C LYS A 154 14.30 19.47 18.81
N ILE A 155 14.50 19.56 17.49
CA ILE A 155 13.88 18.63 16.54
C ILE A 155 14.31 17.19 16.82
N ALA A 156 15.59 16.95 17.09
CA ALA A 156 16.09 15.62 17.40
C ALA A 156 15.52 15.06 18.72
N GLU A 157 15.41 15.89 19.77
CA GLU A 157 14.80 15.52 21.05
C GLU A 157 13.32 15.15 20.90
N GLU A 158 12.54 15.96 20.18
CA GLU A 158 11.11 15.71 19.91
C GLU A 158 10.90 14.49 18.99
N ALA A 159 11.79 14.30 18.00
CA ALA A 159 11.77 13.13 17.14
C ALA A 159 12.00 11.84 17.94
N GLU A 160 12.96 11.85 18.86
CA GLU A 160 13.26 10.71 19.74
C GLU A 160 12.08 10.42 20.66
N ALA A 161 11.44 11.44 21.24
CA ALA A 161 10.23 11.30 22.05
C ALA A 161 9.06 10.65 21.30
N ARG A 162 8.98 10.86 19.97
CA ARG A 162 8.00 10.21 19.07
C ARG A 162 8.49 8.88 18.47
N GLY A 163 9.63 8.37 18.90
CA GLY A 163 10.20 7.09 18.44
C GLY A 163 10.79 7.14 17.02
N ILE A 164 11.05 8.33 16.47
CA ILE A 164 11.67 8.51 15.15
C ILE A 164 13.18 8.40 15.29
N LYS A 165 13.77 7.37 14.69
CA LYS A 165 15.23 7.18 14.69
C LYS A 165 15.92 8.26 13.86
N SER A 166 17.09 8.71 14.31
CA SER A 166 17.91 9.76 13.64
C SER A 166 18.08 9.53 12.13
N LYS A 167 18.37 8.30 11.68
CA LYS A 167 18.50 7.98 10.25
C LYS A 167 17.21 8.24 9.47
N THR A 168 16.06 7.90 10.04
CA THR A 168 14.74 8.13 9.43
C THR A 168 14.43 9.62 9.38
N LEU A 169 14.74 10.35 10.45
CA LEU A 169 14.58 11.81 10.51
C LEU A 169 15.40 12.52 9.42
N TRP A 170 16.67 12.14 9.24
CA TRP A 170 17.55 12.70 8.22
C TRP A 170 17.11 12.38 6.78
N ASN A 171 16.61 11.16 6.54
CA ASN A 171 16.04 10.80 5.25
C ASN A 171 14.80 11.65 4.93
N ALA A 172 13.89 11.79 5.90
CA ALA A 172 12.70 12.61 5.75
C ALA A 172 13.04 14.08 5.50
N LYS A 173 14.02 14.64 6.22
CA LYS A 173 14.56 15.99 5.97
C LYS A 173 15.01 16.16 4.53
N ARG A 174 15.77 15.20 3.99
CA ARG A 174 16.28 15.23 2.61
C ARG A 174 15.15 15.13 1.58
N GLU A 175 14.17 14.27 1.82
CA GLU A 175 13.04 14.07 0.91
C GLU A 175 12.06 15.26 0.92
N LEU A 176 11.94 15.98 2.04
CA LEU A 176 11.17 17.22 2.14
C LEU A 176 11.97 18.47 1.76
N GLU A 177 13.23 18.30 1.32
CA GLU A 177 14.11 19.40 0.92
C GLU A 177 14.26 20.49 2.01
N ILE A 178 14.22 20.09 3.28
CA ILE A 178 14.30 21.00 4.42
C ILE A 178 15.68 21.63 4.51
N ASP A 179 15.71 22.97 4.55
CA ASP A 179 16.91 23.77 4.60
C ASP A 179 17.62 23.69 5.96
N SER A 180 18.92 23.99 5.95
CA SER A 180 19.73 24.08 7.16
C SER A 180 20.41 25.42 7.23
N VAL A 181 19.91 26.28 8.13
CA VAL A 181 20.40 27.65 8.29
C VAL A 181 21.12 27.78 9.62
N LYS A 182 22.36 28.26 9.59
CA LYS A 182 23.11 28.55 10.80
C LYS A 182 22.76 29.95 11.30
N ARG A 183 22.24 30.05 12.54
CA ARG A 183 21.97 31.33 13.22
C ARG A 183 22.79 31.36 14.51
N GLY A 184 23.81 32.21 14.54
CA GLY A 184 24.79 32.27 15.63
C GLY A 184 25.53 30.94 15.81
N LYS A 185 25.41 30.34 17.00
CA LYS A 185 26.04 29.04 17.34
C LYS A 185 25.14 27.81 17.08
N GLN A 186 23.93 28.00 16.57
CA GLN A 186 22.94 26.93 16.41
C GLN A 186 22.54 26.71 14.95
N TRP A 187 22.22 25.47 14.62
CA TRP A 187 21.63 25.09 13.33
C TRP A 187 20.13 25.02 13.46
N TYR A 188 19.43 25.65 12.52
CA TYR A 188 17.99 25.64 12.38
C TYR A 188 17.61 24.86 11.13
N TRP A 189 16.54 24.08 11.23
CA TRP A 189 15.88 23.51 10.07
C TRP A 189 14.62 24.32 9.78
N MET A 190 14.37 24.58 8.51
CA MET A 190 13.22 25.36 8.05
C MET A 190 12.65 24.70 6.80
N LEU A 191 11.33 24.75 6.63
CA LEU A 191 10.74 24.34 5.36
C LEU A 191 11.26 25.25 4.24
N PRO A 192 11.47 24.71 3.03
CA PRO A 192 11.82 25.53 1.87
C PRO A 192 10.73 26.58 1.60
N GLU A 193 11.13 27.76 1.11
CA GLU A 193 10.20 28.82 0.68
C GLU A 193 9.38 28.42 -0.56
#